data_AF-A0A7W1HCS7-F1
#
_entry.id   AF-A0A7W1HCS7-F1
#
_cell.length_a   1.000
_cell.length_b   1.000
_cell.length_c   1.000
_cell.angle_alpha   90.00
_cell.angle_beta   90.00
_cell.angle_gamma   90.00
#
_symmetry.space_group_name_H-M   'P 1'
#
loop_
_entity.id
_entity.type
_entity.pdbx_description
1 polymer ?
#
loop_
_entity_poly.entity_id
_entity_poly.type
_entity_poly.pdbx_seq_one_letter_code
_entity_poly.pdbx_strand_id
1 'polypeptide(L)'
;MPQHFDIGEADHQRLLTRFGRPADRRSFLKWSGAAGASLVLAGCGEDQVGPAAPAPTFDSPRGTHFLPPSGPSNDTEILQFALLLELLEAEFYTLAVDSGVLSGKVLEVSTNVRDHELDHVAFLQTTLSANSFDQDDVVFDFSGAFKNQNKFLDAAEAFEQTGVGAYLGALPLISDPVIAEAASTIFTIEARHTAAF
;
A
#
# COMPACT_ATOMS: atom_id res chain seq x y z
N MET A 1 -20.69 -14.93 7.35
CA MET A 1 -19.65 -14.48 8.29
C MET A 1 -18.47 -14.13 7.40
N PRO A 2 -17.91 -12.90 7.45
CA PRO A 2 -16.66 -12.65 6.74
C PRO A 2 -15.63 -13.60 7.35
N GLN A 3 -15.00 -14.41 6.52
CA GLN A 3 -13.91 -15.26 6.96
C GLN A 3 -12.78 -14.28 7.32
N HIS A 4 -12.51 -14.11 8.61
CA HIS A 4 -11.26 -13.48 9.04
C HIS A 4 -10.16 -14.39 8.49
N PHE A 5 -9.45 -13.90 7.47
CA PHE A 5 -8.43 -14.68 6.79
C PHE A 5 -7.19 -14.65 7.69
N ASP A 6 -7.15 -15.54 8.68
CA ASP A 6 -5.98 -15.72 9.55
C ASP A 6 -4.89 -16.41 8.72
N ILE A 7 -3.90 -15.62 8.28
CA ILE A 7 -2.82 -16.07 7.39
C ILE A 7 -1.83 -17.00 8.10
N GLY A 8 -2.03 -17.24 9.40
CA GLY A 8 -1.18 -18.07 10.21
C GLY A 8 0.14 -17.40 10.56
N GLU A 9 0.65 -17.70 11.76
CA GLU A 9 1.86 -17.10 12.32
C GLU A 9 3.07 -17.13 11.37
N ALA A 10 3.22 -18.18 10.56
CA ALA A 10 4.38 -18.33 9.68
C ALA A 10 4.43 -17.31 8.54
N ASP A 11 3.28 -16.96 7.96
CA ASP A 11 3.22 -15.98 6.87
C ASP A 11 3.30 -14.55 7.42
N HIS A 12 2.69 -14.32 8.58
CA HIS A 12 2.86 -13.08 9.35
C HIS A 12 4.36 -12.82 9.64
N GLN A 13 5.08 -13.83 10.16
CA GLN A 13 6.52 -13.71 10.43
C GLN A 13 7.37 -13.54 9.15
N ARG A 14 6.97 -14.14 8.02
CA ARG A 14 7.65 -13.92 6.73
C ARG A 14 7.55 -12.47 6.28
N LEU A 15 6.37 -11.88 6.36
CA LEU A 15 6.16 -10.48 6.03
C LEU A 15 6.95 -9.58 7.00
N LEU A 16 6.82 -9.79 8.31
CA LEU A 16 7.58 -9.04 9.31
C LEU A 16 9.10 -9.12 9.12
N THR A 17 9.64 -10.26 8.69
CA THR A 17 11.09 -10.42 8.45
C THR A 17 11.59 -9.82 7.13
N ARG A 18 10.70 -9.48 6.19
CA ARG A 18 11.03 -8.68 4.99
C ARG A 18 11.28 -7.23 5.41
N PHE A 19 10.40 -6.68 6.24
CA PHE A 19 10.42 -5.29 6.65
C PHE A 19 11.58 -5.03 7.63
N GLY A 20 12.41 -4.03 7.36
CA GLY A 20 13.59 -3.71 8.18
C GLY A 20 14.94 -4.26 7.69
N ARG A 21 14.97 -4.97 6.55
CA ARG A 21 16.24 -5.22 5.85
C ARG A 21 16.75 -3.91 5.23
N PRO A 22 18.02 -3.50 5.46
CA PRO A 22 18.58 -2.36 4.75
C PRO A 22 18.51 -2.67 3.25
N ALA A 23 17.88 -1.78 2.49
CA ALA A 23 17.76 -1.91 1.04
C ALA A 23 19.13 -2.24 0.45
N ASP A 24 19.25 -3.43 -0.13
CA ASP A 24 20.51 -3.86 -0.72
C ASP A 24 20.75 -2.91 -1.91
N ARG A 25 21.84 -2.13 -1.86
CA ARG A 25 22.14 -1.07 -2.86
C ARG A 25 22.17 -1.62 -4.30
N ARG A 26 22.26 -2.94 -4.46
CA ARG A 26 22.18 -3.66 -5.74
C ARG A 26 20.76 -3.77 -6.31
N SER A 27 19.72 -3.82 -5.48
CA SER A 27 18.32 -3.75 -5.92
C SER A 27 17.93 -2.32 -6.27
N PHE A 28 18.41 -1.35 -5.49
CA PHE A 28 18.23 0.08 -5.77
C PHE A 28 18.81 0.50 -7.15
N LEU A 29 19.93 -0.08 -7.58
CA LEU A 29 20.54 0.19 -8.91
C LEU A 29 19.79 -0.43 -10.09
N LYS A 30 18.84 -1.36 -9.87
CA LYS A 30 17.92 -1.83 -10.92
C LYS A 30 16.76 -0.85 -11.14
N TRP A 31 16.43 -0.04 -10.13
CA TRP A 31 15.27 0.86 -10.12
C TRP A 31 15.65 2.35 -10.25
N SER A 32 16.86 2.73 -9.84
CA SER A 32 17.40 4.11 -9.93
C SER A 32 17.92 4.51 -11.32
N GLY A 33 17.81 3.63 -12.32
CA GLY A 33 18.05 4.00 -13.71
C GLY A 33 16.89 4.77 -14.36
N ALA A 34 15.69 4.76 -13.76
CA ALA A 34 14.47 5.28 -14.40
C ALA A 34 13.54 6.13 -13.51
N ALA A 35 13.77 6.26 -12.20
CA ALA A 35 12.78 6.91 -11.33
C ALA A 35 13.35 8.09 -10.52
N GLY A 36 13.06 9.30 -10.98
CA GLY A 36 12.96 10.48 -10.11
C GLY A 36 11.50 10.62 -9.65
N ALA A 37 11.19 10.18 -8.43
CA ALA A 37 9.86 10.38 -7.85
C ALA A 37 10.01 10.79 -6.38
N SER A 38 10.07 12.10 -6.14
CA SER A 38 9.83 12.68 -4.83
C SER A 38 8.32 12.89 -4.67
N LEU A 39 7.70 12.22 -3.70
CA LEU A 39 6.31 12.50 -3.33
C LEU A 39 6.26 13.86 -2.62
N VAL A 40 5.88 14.93 -3.34
CA VAL A 40 5.58 16.24 -2.75
C VAL A 40 4.07 16.32 -2.55
N LEU A 41 3.62 16.14 -1.31
CA LEU A 41 2.26 16.47 -0.90
C LEU A 41 2.15 18.00 -0.77
N ALA A 42 1.66 18.66 -1.82
CA ALA A 42 1.33 20.09 -1.79
C ALA A 42 -0.11 20.26 -1.30
N GLY A 43 -0.27 20.90 -0.15
CA GLY A 43 -1.56 21.27 0.45
C GLY A 43 -2.31 22.36 -0.33
N CYS A 44 -3.62 22.39 -0.11
CA CYS A 44 -4.66 23.07 -0.88
C CYS A 44 -4.48 24.58 -1.13
N GLY A 45 -4.93 25.01 -2.31
CA GLY A 45 -5.30 26.39 -2.63
C GLY A 45 -6.19 26.42 -3.87
N GLU A 46 -7.47 26.76 -3.68
CA GLU A 46 -8.47 26.95 -4.74
C GLU A 46 -8.05 28.00 -5.79
N ASP A 47 -8.61 27.83 -6.99
CA ASP A 47 -8.47 28.65 -8.21
C ASP A 47 -7.24 28.42 -9.09
N GLN A 48 -7.23 27.34 -9.88
CA GLN A 48 -6.92 27.34 -11.34
C GLN A 48 -7.05 25.90 -11.88
N VAL A 49 -7.93 25.67 -12.86
CA VAL A 49 -7.97 24.41 -13.63
C VAL A 49 -6.75 24.39 -14.57
N GLY A 50 -5.65 23.79 -14.11
CA GLY A 50 -4.46 23.44 -14.92
C GLY A 50 -4.51 21.99 -15.42
N PRO A 51 -3.70 21.61 -16.43
CA PRO A 51 -3.75 20.27 -17.00
C PRO A 51 -3.44 19.22 -15.93
N ALA A 52 -4.23 18.14 -15.91
CA ALA A 52 -4.08 17.03 -14.99
C ALA A 52 -2.60 16.63 -14.83
N ALA A 53 -2.15 16.53 -13.58
CA ALA A 53 -0.80 16.09 -13.26
C ALA A 53 -0.52 14.75 -13.96
N PRO A 54 0.68 14.55 -14.55
CA PRO A 54 1.01 13.30 -15.20
C PRO A 54 0.96 12.17 -14.16
N ALA A 55 0.21 11.11 -14.47
CA ALA A 55 0.16 9.91 -13.66
C ALA A 55 1.58 9.34 -13.45
N PRO A 56 1.89 8.78 -12.26
CA PRO A 56 3.19 8.15 -12.03
C PRO A 56 3.38 7.00 -13.03
N THR A 57 4.53 6.99 -13.70
CA THR A 57 4.95 5.88 -14.55
C THR A 57 5.99 5.07 -13.76
N PHE A 58 5.68 3.80 -13.51
CA PHE A 58 6.57 2.86 -12.83
C PHE A 58 7.20 1.96 -13.92
N ASP A 59 8.52 2.04 -14.07
CA ASP A 59 9.26 1.18 -15.01
C ASP A 59 9.67 -0.10 -14.30
N SER A 60 9.04 -1.21 -14.65
CA SER A 60 9.36 -2.53 -14.09
C SER A 60 10.50 -3.18 -14.87
N PRO A 61 11.45 -3.87 -14.22
CA PRO A 61 12.53 -4.60 -14.90
C PRO A 61 12.06 -5.70 -15.89
N ARG A 62 10.76 -6.03 -15.90
CA ARG A 62 10.12 -6.93 -16.87
C ARG A 62 9.52 -6.24 -18.10
N GLY A 63 9.69 -4.92 -18.26
CA GLY A 63 9.16 -4.17 -19.42
C GLY A 63 7.64 -3.98 -19.39
N THR A 64 6.99 -4.20 -18.25
CA THR A 64 5.59 -3.84 -18.03
C THR A 64 5.56 -2.40 -17.53
N HIS A 65 5.30 -1.44 -18.42
CA HIS A 65 4.89 -0.10 -18.03
C HIS A 65 3.63 -0.22 -17.17
N PHE A 66 3.70 0.19 -15.90
CA PHE A 66 2.49 0.36 -15.09
C PHE A 66 1.74 1.59 -15.62
N LEU A 67 0.74 1.34 -16.45
CA LEU A 67 -0.23 2.34 -16.88
C LEU A 67 -1.48 2.18 -16.01
N PRO A 68 -2.13 3.28 -15.57
CA PRO A 68 -3.48 3.17 -15.02
C PRO A 68 -4.38 2.45 -16.06
N PRO A 69 -5.26 1.52 -15.62
CA PRO A 69 -5.97 0.63 -16.52
C PRO A 69 -6.75 1.44 -17.56
N SER A 70 -6.37 1.27 -18.82
CA SER A 70 -6.94 1.97 -19.98
C SER A 70 -7.50 0.93 -20.96
N GLY A 71 -8.62 0.30 -20.62
CA GLY A 71 -9.26 -0.76 -21.42
C GLY A 71 -10.28 -1.57 -20.61
N PRO A 72 -11.04 -2.50 -21.23
CA PRO A 72 -11.86 -3.46 -20.48
C PRO A 72 -10.95 -4.17 -19.48
N SER A 73 -11.32 -4.07 -18.21
CA SER A 73 -10.47 -4.22 -17.04
C SER A 73 -9.69 -5.54 -17.00
N ASN A 74 -8.37 -5.44 -16.82
CA ASN A 74 -7.58 -6.57 -16.37
C ASN A 74 -7.58 -6.55 -14.84
N ASP A 75 -8.49 -7.33 -14.22
CA ASP A 75 -8.59 -7.43 -12.75
C ASP A 75 -7.25 -7.75 -12.09
N THR A 76 -6.34 -8.43 -12.80
CA THR A 76 -4.97 -8.71 -12.33
C THR A 76 -4.13 -7.45 -12.15
N GLU A 77 -4.27 -6.44 -13.03
CA GLU A 77 -3.56 -5.17 -12.89
C GLU A 77 -4.08 -4.35 -11.72
N ILE A 78 -5.41 -4.35 -11.53
CA ILE A 78 -6.06 -3.71 -10.38
C ILE A 78 -5.57 -4.34 -9.07
N LEU A 79 -5.55 -5.68 -9.00
CA LEU A 79 -5.09 -6.40 -7.81
C LEU A 79 -3.59 -6.24 -7.56
N GLN A 80 -2.75 -6.17 -8.59
CA GLN A 80 -1.33 -5.88 -8.41
C GLN A 80 -1.09 -4.46 -7.89
N PHE A 81 -1.89 -3.49 -8.34
CA PHE A 81 -1.82 -2.14 -7.78
C PHE A 81 -2.26 -2.11 -6.31
N ALA A 82 -3.37 -2.79 -5.98
CA ALA A 82 -3.82 -2.94 -4.60
C ALA A 82 -2.71 -3.56 -3.73
N LEU A 83 -2.08 -4.65 -4.18
CA LEU A 83 -1.00 -5.31 -3.44
C LEU A 83 0.18 -4.37 -3.17
N LEU A 84 0.50 -3.46 -4.09
CA LEU A 84 1.56 -2.47 -3.87
C LEU A 84 1.21 -1.48 -2.75
N LEU A 85 -0.06 -1.05 -2.67
CA LEU A 85 -0.54 -0.16 -1.61
C LEU A 85 -0.55 -0.88 -0.25
N GLU A 86 -1.09 -2.09 -0.18
CA GLU A 86 -1.08 -2.88 1.06
C GLU A 86 0.34 -3.15 1.55
N LEU A 87 1.29 -3.40 0.64
CA LEU A 87 2.70 -3.57 1.00
C LEU A 87 3.33 -2.29 1.53
N LEU A 88 2.96 -1.12 1.00
CA LEU A 88 3.40 0.17 1.49
C LEU A 88 2.93 0.39 2.94
N GLU A 89 1.65 0.13 3.21
CA GLU A 89 1.03 0.35 4.51
C GLU A 89 1.49 -0.70 5.54
N ALA A 90 1.56 -1.98 5.17
CA ALA A 90 2.10 -3.04 6.01
C ALA A 90 3.56 -2.77 6.44
N GLU A 91 4.41 -2.29 5.52
CA GLU A 91 5.79 -1.92 5.84
C GLU A 91 5.83 -0.67 6.73
N PHE A 92 5.05 0.35 6.39
CA PHE A 92 4.96 1.60 7.14
C PHE A 92 4.58 1.36 8.60
N TYR A 93 3.48 0.63 8.85
CA TYR A 93 2.99 0.38 10.20
C TYR A 93 3.88 -0.58 10.98
N THR A 94 4.48 -1.59 10.34
CA THR A 94 5.48 -2.45 10.97
C THR A 94 6.65 -1.61 11.51
N LEU A 95 7.22 -0.75 10.67
CA LEU A 95 8.33 0.12 11.07
C LEU A 95 7.90 1.16 12.12
N ALA A 96 6.67 1.68 12.02
CA ALA A 96 6.15 2.66 12.97
C ALA A 96 6.01 2.07 14.38
N VAL A 97 5.43 0.86 14.50
CA VAL A 97 5.26 0.15 15.78
C VAL A 97 6.63 -0.14 16.41
N ASP A 98 7.62 -0.52 15.61
CA ASP A 98 8.97 -0.85 16.10
C ASP A 98 9.85 0.39 16.37
N SER A 99 9.49 1.56 15.85
CA SER A 99 10.30 2.78 15.93
C SER A 99 10.48 3.33 17.36
N GLY A 100 9.60 2.95 18.30
CA GLY A 100 9.51 3.53 19.64
C GLY A 100 8.96 4.97 19.68
N VAL A 101 8.48 5.49 18.55
CA VAL A 101 7.93 6.86 18.43
C VAL A 101 6.47 6.93 18.86
N LEU A 102 5.73 5.83 18.72
CA LEU A 102 4.29 5.76 19.01
C LEU A 102 4.03 5.44 20.48
N SER A 103 2.94 5.99 21.01
CA SER A 103 2.53 5.75 22.39
C SER A 103 1.01 5.78 22.57
N GLY A 104 0.54 5.23 23.69
CA GLY A 104 -0.87 5.26 24.08
C GLY A 104 -1.79 4.67 23.01
N LYS A 105 -2.91 5.35 22.75
CA LYS A 105 -3.92 4.89 21.80
C LYS A 105 -3.39 4.81 20.36
N VAL A 106 -2.46 5.69 19.98
CA VAL A 106 -1.88 5.69 18.63
C VAL A 106 -1.10 4.39 18.40
N LEU A 107 -0.28 3.96 19.35
CA LEU A 107 0.43 2.68 19.25
C LEU A 107 -0.53 1.49 19.17
N GLU A 108 -1.57 1.49 20.01
CA GLU A 108 -2.59 0.42 20.01
C GLU A 108 -3.31 0.32 18.66
N VAL A 109 -3.81 1.46 18.14
CA VAL A 109 -4.51 1.50 16.84
C VAL A 109 -3.57 1.10 15.71
N SER A 110 -2.35 1.66 15.68
CA SER A 110 -1.37 1.36 14.62
C SER A 110 -0.94 -0.11 14.61
N THR A 111 -0.94 -0.77 15.77
CA THR A 111 -0.69 -2.22 15.86
C THR A 111 -1.81 -3.03 15.22
N ASN A 112 -3.07 -2.65 15.47
CA ASN A 112 -4.22 -3.34 14.85
C ASN A 112 -4.25 -3.09 13.33
N VAL A 113 -3.98 -1.86 12.90
CA VAL A 113 -3.92 -1.50 11.48
C VAL A 113 -2.82 -2.29 10.78
N ARG A 114 -1.60 -2.34 11.35
CA ARG A 114 -0.51 -3.20 10.86
C ARG A 114 -0.99 -4.62 10.60
N ASP A 115 -1.69 -5.23 11.56
CA ASP A 115 -2.12 -6.62 11.44
C ASP A 115 -3.15 -6.80 10.32
N HIS A 116 -4.06 -5.84 10.12
CA HIS A 116 -4.96 -5.85 8.97
C HIS A 116 -4.21 -5.71 7.64
N GLU A 117 -3.20 -4.83 7.53
CA GLU A 117 -2.45 -4.68 6.28
C GLU A 117 -1.64 -5.94 5.94
N LEU A 118 -1.12 -6.64 6.95
CA LEU A 118 -0.47 -7.93 6.74
C LEU A 118 -1.47 -8.99 6.21
N ASP A 119 -2.68 -9.01 6.76
CA ASP A 119 -3.76 -9.86 6.26
C ASP A 119 -4.17 -9.50 4.83
N HIS A 120 -4.26 -8.20 4.49
CA HIS A 120 -4.56 -7.74 3.14
C HIS A 120 -3.48 -8.14 2.13
N VAL A 121 -2.20 -7.93 2.46
CA VAL A 121 -1.06 -8.36 1.62
C VAL A 121 -1.13 -9.85 1.32
N ALA A 122 -1.30 -10.68 2.35
CA ALA A 122 -1.31 -12.13 2.19
C ALA A 122 -2.56 -12.62 1.44
N PHE A 123 -3.71 -11.98 1.67
CA PHE A 123 -4.92 -12.23 0.88
C PHE A 123 -4.67 -11.95 -0.61
N LEU A 124 -4.16 -10.76 -0.95
CA LEU A 124 -3.91 -10.37 -2.34
C LEU A 124 -2.83 -11.23 -3.01
N GLN A 125 -1.77 -11.60 -2.29
CA GLN A 125 -0.77 -12.55 -2.77
C GLN A 125 -1.40 -13.92 -3.09
N THR A 126 -2.32 -14.39 -2.25
CA THR A 126 -3.05 -15.63 -2.47
C THR A 126 -3.95 -15.53 -3.70
N THR A 127 -4.69 -14.42 -3.84
CA THR A 127 -5.59 -14.17 -4.99
C THR A 127 -4.82 -14.06 -6.30
N LEU A 128 -3.69 -13.35 -6.30
CA LEU A 128 -2.84 -13.17 -7.47
C LEU A 128 -2.07 -14.44 -7.83
N SER A 129 -1.70 -15.27 -6.84
CA SER A 129 -0.94 -16.50 -7.02
C SER A 129 0.31 -16.26 -7.89
N ALA A 130 0.47 -17.01 -8.99
CA ALA A 130 1.59 -16.88 -9.93
C ALA A 130 1.63 -15.53 -10.67
N ASN A 131 0.57 -14.73 -10.62
CA ASN A 131 0.52 -13.38 -11.20
C ASN A 131 0.99 -12.29 -10.22
N SER A 132 1.34 -12.64 -8.98
CA SER A 132 1.92 -11.69 -8.03
C SER A 132 3.30 -11.25 -8.49
N PHE A 133 3.65 -9.99 -8.25
CA PHE A 133 5.03 -9.54 -8.36
C PHE A 133 5.85 -10.04 -7.16
N ASP A 134 7.18 -10.00 -7.32
CA ASP A 134 8.11 -10.31 -6.23
C ASP A 134 8.23 -9.09 -5.32
N GLN A 135 7.70 -9.20 -4.10
CA GLN A 135 7.71 -8.11 -3.12
C GLN A 135 9.13 -7.69 -2.74
N ASP A 136 10.15 -8.55 -2.86
CA ASP A 136 11.54 -8.19 -2.54
C ASP A 136 12.14 -7.19 -3.54
N ASP A 137 11.50 -6.98 -4.70
CA ASP A 137 11.89 -5.97 -5.69
C ASP A 137 11.34 -4.57 -5.37
N VAL A 138 10.47 -4.43 -4.36
CA VAL A 138 9.86 -3.16 -3.96
C VAL A 138 10.53 -2.61 -2.70
N VAL A 139 10.88 -1.33 -2.72
CA VAL A 139 11.49 -0.62 -1.58
C VAL A 139 10.78 0.71 -1.40
N PHE A 140 10.40 1.01 -0.16
CA PHE A 140 9.78 2.28 0.21
C PHE A 140 10.73 3.17 1.02
N ASP A 141 10.55 4.48 0.91
CA ASP A 141 11.27 5.46 1.73
C ASP A 141 10.30 6.21 2.63
N PHE A 142 10.37 5.94 3.93
CA PHE A 142 9.60 6.61 4.97
C PHE A 142 10.39 7.71 5.67
N SER A 143 11.46 8.20 5.04
CA SER A 143 12.33 9.21 5.63
C SER A 143 11.53 10.42 6.11
N GLY A 144 11.55 10.64 7.42
CA GLY A 144 10.86 11.75 8.07
C GLY A 144 9.50 11.45 8.68
N ALA A 145 8.84 10.36 8.30
CA ALA A 145 7.55 9.97 8.86
C ALA A 145 7.67 9.59 10.35
N PHE A 146 8.78 8.97 10.75
CA PHE A 146 9.03 8.55 12.13
C PHE A 146 9.83 9.56 12.97
N LYS A 147 9.80 10.86 12.65
CA LYS A 147 10.52 11.88 13.45
C LYS A 147 9.89 12.10 14.83
N ASN A 148 8.56 12.02 14.90
CA ASN A 148 7.74 12.08 16.11
C ASN A 148 6.32 11.57 15.79
N GLN A 149 5.50 11.35 16.81
CA GLN A 149 4.15 10.79 16.62
C GLN A 149 3.26 11.63 15.68
N ASN A 150 3.41 12.96 15.67
CA ASN A 150 2.64 13.82 14.75
C ASN A 150 3.07 13.60 13.30
N LYS A 151 4.36 13.41 13.02
CA LYS A 151 4.83 13.09 11.67
C LYS A 151 4.40 11.72 11.19
N PHE A 152 4.21 10.79 12.11
CA PHE A 152 3.60 9.51 11.79
C PHE A 152 2.12 9.70 11.43
N LEU A 153 1.35 10.43 12.26
CA LEU A 153 -0.07 10.66 12.00
C LEU A 153 -0.32 11.42 10.68
N ASP A 154 0.49 12.44 10.37
CA ASP A 154 0.45 13.16 9.08
C ASP A 154 0.59 12.18 7.88
N ALA A 155 1.46 11.17 8.01
CA ALA A 155 1.71 10.19 6.96
C ALA A 155 0.64 9.09 6.93
N ALA A 156 0.22 8.59 8.09
CA ALA A 156 -0.85 7.61 8.23
C ALA A 156 -2.14 8.12 7.57
N GLU A 157 -2.60 9.33 7.90
CA GLU A 157 -3.80 9.92 7.29
C GLU A 157 -3.72 9.96 5.75
N ALA A 158 -2.56 10.30 5.20
CA ALA A 158 -2.36 10.36 3.75
C ALA A 158 -2.40 8.98 3.08
N PHE A 159 -1.83 7.96 3.70
CA PHE A 159 -1.84 6.59 3.17
C PHE A 159 -3.26 6.01 3.21
N GLU A 160 -3.91 6.08 4.37
CA GLU A 160 -5.27 5.55 4.56
C GLU A 160 -6.29 6.17 3.59
N GLN A 161 -6.22 7.50 3.39
CA GLN A 161 -7.08 8.18 2.42
C GLN A 161 -6.78 7.75 0.97
N THR A 162 -5.50 7.45 0.67
CA THR A 162 -5.09 6.93 -0.63
C THR A 162 -5.63 5.51 -0.84
N GLY A 163 -5.54 4.63 0.16
CA GLY A 163 -6.10 3.28 0.14
C GLY A 163 -7.61 3.30 -0.14
N VAL A 164 -8.38 4.07 0.65
CA VAL A 164 -9.83 4.25 0.46
C VAL A 164 -10.16 4.72 -0.96
N GLY A 165 -9.45 5.74 -1.45
CA GLY A 165 -9.67 6.28 -2.80
C GLY A 165 -9.34 5.28 -3.90
N ALA A 166 -8.26 4.51 -3.75
CA ALA A 166 -7.84 3.49 -4.69
C ALA A 166 -8.88 2.37 -4.81
N TYR A 167 -9.31 1.79 -3.69
CA TYR A 167 -10.34 0.75 -3.71
C TYR A 167 -11.67 1.27 -4.24
N LEU A 168 -12.14 2.43 -3.77
CA LEU A 168 -13.40 3.01 -4.24
C LEU A 168 -13.39 3.25 -5.76
N GLY A 169 -12.28 3.73 -6.30
CA GLY A 169 -12.11 3.96 -7.74
C GLY A 169 -11.98 2.67 -8.55
N ALA A 170 -11.37 1.63 -7.97
CA ALA A 170 -11.16 0.34 -8.61
C ALA A 170 -12.40 -0.56 -8.62
N LEU A 171 -13.23 -0.53 -7.57
CA LEU A 171 -14.42 -1.36 -7.44
C LEU A 171 -15.34 -1.42 -8.68
N PRO A 172 -15.74 -0.30 -9.31
CA PRO A 172 -16.59 -0.34 -10.50
C PRO A 172 -15.86 -0.84 -11.76
N LEU A 173 -14.53 -0.98 -11.69
CA LEU A 173 -13.69 -1.49 -12.78
C LEU A 173 -13.40 -2.99 -12.63
N ILE A 174 -13.73 -3.63 -11.51
CA ILE A 174 -13.48 -5.07 -11.34
C ILE A 174 -14.58 -5.86 -12.04
N SER A 175 -14.20 -6.76 -12.95
CA SER A 175 -15.15 -7.57 -13.73
C SER A 175 -15.56 -8.86 -13.01
N ASP A 176 -14.63 -9.51 -12.30
CA ASP A 176 -14.93 -10.72 -11.53
C ASP A 176 -15.67 -10.38 -10.22
N PRO A 177 -16.90 -10.86 -10.03
CA PRO A 177 -17.70 -10.52 -8.85
C PRO A 177 -17.10 -11.05 -7.54
N VAL A 178 -16.32 -12.13 -7.57
CA VAL A 178 -15.63 -12.67 -6.39
C VAL A 178 -14.48 -11.74 -5.99
N ILE A 179 -13.74 -11.23 -6.97
CA ILE A 179 -12.69 -10.24 -6.74
C ILE A 179 -13.31 -8.93 -6.24
N ALA A 180 -14.44 -8.51 -6.80
CA ALA A 180 -15.12 -7.28 -6.37
C ALA A 180 -15.64 -7.39 -4.93
N GLU A 181 -16.18 -8.54 -4.51
CA GLU A 181 -16.60 -8.79 -3.13
C GLU A 181 -15.42 -8.72 -2.15
N ALA A 182 -14.30 -9.34 -2.52
CA ALA A 182 -13.09 -9.30 -1.71
C ALA A 182 -12.53 -7.88 -1.58
N ALA A 183 -12.38 -7.17 -2.70
CA ALA A 183 -11.94 -5.77 -2.71
C ALA A 183 -12.89 -4.86 -1.91
N SER A 184 -14.19 -5.14 -1.93
CA SER A 184 -15.18 -4.40 -1.12
C SER A 184 -14.98 -4.62 0.37
N THR A 185 -14.54 -5.82 0.77
CA THR A 185 -14.26 -6.12 2.18
C THR A 185 -13.04 -5.32 2.66
N ILE A 186 -11.95 -5.32 1.89
CA ILE A 186 -10.75 -4.53 2.19
C ILE A 186 -11.10 -3.04 2.25
N PHE A 187 -11.82 -2.51 1.26
CA PHE A 187 -12.31 -1.12 1.26
C PHE A 187 -13.03 -0.73 2.57
N THR A 188 -13.88 -1.60 3.11
CA THR A 188 -14.59 -1.29 4.36
C THR A 188 -13.69 -1.32 5.59
N ILE A 189 -12.56 -2.02 5.54
CA ILE A 189 -11.52 -2.02 6.57
C ILE A 189 -10.69 -0.74 6.46
N GLU A 190 -10.22 -0.38 5.26
CA GLU A 190 -9.53 0.90 4.97
C GLU A 190 -10.34 2.12 5.43
N ALA A 191 -11.64 2.11 5.14
CA ALA A 191 -12.53 3.20 5.57
C ALA A 191 -12.60 3.32 7.10
N ARG A 192 -12.41 2.22 7.84
CA ARG A 192 -12.36 2.21 9.31
C ARG A 192 -11.00 2.65 9.83
N HIS A 193 -9.91 2.34 9.13
CA HIS A 193 -8.58 2.85 9.47
C HIS A 193 -8.54 4.39 9.36
N THR A 194 -9.07 4.95 8.27
CA THR A 194 -9.22 6.40 8.09
C THR A 194 -10.00 7.05 9.24
N ALA A 195 -10.98 6.35 9.81
CA ALA A 195 -11.77 6.86 10.94
C ALA A 195 -11.11 6.66 12.32
N ALA A 196 -10.00 5.92 12.39
CA ALA A 196 -9.33 5.55 13.64
C ALA A 196 -8.15 6.47 14.00
N PHE A 197 -7.63 7.25 13.05
CA PHE A 197 -6.59 8.27 13.22
C PHE A 197 -7.19 9.68 13.30
#